data_AF-A0A8S2WXU1-F1
#
_entry.id   AF-A0A8S2WXU1-F1
#
_cell.length_a   1.000
_cell.length_b   1.000
_cell.length_c   1.000
_cell.angle_alpha   90.00
_cell.angle_beta   90.00
_cell.angle_gamma   90.00
#
_symmetry.space_group_name_H-M   'P 1'
#
loop_
_entity.id
_entity.type
_entity.pdbx_description
1 polymer ?
#
loop_
_entity_poly.entity_id
_entity_poly.type
_entity_poly.pdbx_seq_one_letter_code
_entity_poly.pdbx_strand_id
1 'polypeptide(L)'
;HFRYPSRKEKQILENLDLKVQSGQSVAFVGHSGCGNEIDARTVNIDAYRKQFGLVQQEAVLFDMSIEENIRLGKLDATDNEVVQAAILANAHDFIMELKDVRAL
;
A
#
# COMPACT_ATOMS: atom_id res chain seq x y z
N HIS A 1 -5.70 19.83 11.65
CA HIS A 1 -7.07 19.35 11.92
C HIS A 1 -7.60 18.58 10.70
N PHE A 2 -8.23 17.41 10.87
CA PHE A 2 -8.81 16.61 9.79
C PHE A 2 -10.21 16.07 10.14
N ARG A 3 -11.09 16.04 9.14
CA ARG A 3 -12.49 15.58 9.20
C ARG A 3 -12.84 14.90 7.88
N TYR A 4 -13.54 13.78 7.93
CA TYR A 4 -14.05 13.17 6.69
C TYR A 4 -15.15 14.05 6.07
N PRO A 5 -15.16 14.23 4.74
CA PRO A 5 -16.22 14.99 4.06
C PRO A 5 -17.63 14.45 4.31
N SER A 6 -17.75 13.14 4.52
CA SER A 6 -19.01 12.43 4.83
C SER A 6 -19.45 12.55 6.29
N ARG A 7 -18.57 12.99 7.20
CA ARG A 7 -18.84 13.15 8.66
C ARG A 7 -18.18 14.43 9.17
N LYS A 8 -18.68 15.58 8.71
CA LYS A 8 -18.07 16.90 8.98
C LYS A 8 -18.18 17.31 10.45
N GLU A 9 -19.18 16.80 11.16
CA GLU A 9 -19.43 17.07 12.57
C GLU A 9 -18.36 16.47 13.50
N LYS A 10 -17.76 15.34 13.12
CA LYS A 10 -16.78 14.63 13.94
C LYS A 10 -15.35 15.01 13.55
N GLN A 11 -14.60 15.57 14.51
CA GLN A 11 -13.16 15.74 14.37
C GLN A 11 -12.46 14.39 14.51
N ILE A 12 -11.62 14.03 13.54
CA ILE A 12 -10.85 12.78 13.58
C ILE A 12 -9.42 13.05 14.05
N LEU A 13 -8.74 14.04 13.47
CA LEU A 13 -7.40 14.45 13.92
C LEU A 13 -7.40 15.92 14.35
N GLU A 14 -6.76 16.18 15.49
CA GLU A 14 -6.54 17.51 16.04
C GLU A 14 -5.04 17.76 16.19
N ASN A 15 -4.54 18.86 15.59
CA ASN A 15 -3.16 19.33 15.77
C ASN A 15 -2.05 18.27 15.70
N LEU A 16 -2.20 17.25 14.85
CA LEU A 16 -1.15 16.27 14.60
C LEU A 16 0.02 16.96 13.87
N ASP A 17 1.17 17.06 14.55
CA ASP A 17 2.45 17.48 13.98
C ASP A 17 3.44 16.32 14.13
N LEU A 18 3.95 15.81 13.01
CA LEU A 18 4.85 14.67 12.96
C LEU A 18 5.94 14.92 11.92
N LYS A 19 7.19 14.66 12.30
CA LYS A 19 8.36 14.70 11.42
C LYS A 19 8.99 13.31 11.38
N VAL A 20 9.07 12.74 10.18
CA VAL A 20 9.71 11.44 9.92
C VAL A 20 10.97 11.70 9.11
N GLN A 21 12.10 11.22 9.61
CA GLN A 21 13.38 11.31 8.89
C GLN A 21 13.53 10.16 7.89
N SER A 22 14.35 10.35 6.86
CA SER A 22 14.68 9.26 5.92
C SER A 22 15.28 8.06 6.67
N GLY A 23 14.76 6.87 6.41
CA GLY A 23 15.17 5.63 7.09
C GLY A 23 14.54 5.40 8.47
N GLN A 24 13.72 6.33 8.97
CA GLN A 24 12.99 6.15 10.23
C GLN A 24 11.68 5.41 10.00
N SER A 25 11.49 4.30 10.72
CA SER A 25 10.19 3.62 10.82
C SER A 25 9.34 4.24 11.94
N VAL A 26 8.06 4.49 11.66
CA VAL A 26 7.10 5.05 12.62
C VAL A 26 5.88 4.14 12.70
N ALA A 27 5.46 3.79 13.92
CA ALA A 27 4.27 2.99 14.16
C ALA A 27 3.15 3.87 14.75
N PHE A 28 1.96 3.78 14.15
CA PHE A 28 0.75 4.40 14.70
C PHE A 28 -0.11 3.32 15.34
N VAL A 29 -0.37 3.44 16.64
CA VAL A 29 -1.23 2.54 17.41
C VAL A 29 -2.43 3.30 17.96
N GLY A 30 -3.60 2.66 17.90
CA GLY A 30 -4.84 3.25 18.39
C GLY A 30 -5.97 2.22 18.41
N HIS A 31 -7.07 2.56 19.06
CA HIS A 31 -8.27 1.72 19.04
C HIS A 31 -8.88 1.70 17.63
N SER A 32 -9.50 0.57 17.25
CA SER A 32 -10.15 0.41 15.94
C SER A 32 -11.04 1.61 15.59
N GLY A 33 -10.85 2.17 14.40
CA GLY A 33 -11.60 3.32 13.90
C GLY A 33 -11.08 4.71 14.31
N CYS A 34 -9.86 4.84 14.87
CA CYS A 34 -9.28 6.13 15.25
C CYS A 34 -8.74 6.97 14.07
N GLY A 35 -8.73 6.44 12.84
CA GLY A 35 -8.34 7.18 11.64
C GLY A 35 -6.84 7.43 11.54
N ASN A 36 -6.07 6.37 11.27
CA ASN A 36 -4.63 6.45 10.95
C ASN A 36 -4.33 7.01 9.55
N GLU A 37 -5.34 7.52 8.85
CA GLU A 37 -5.25 8.02 7.48
C GLU A 37 -5.01 9.53 7.51
N ILE A 38 -3.87 9.93 6.95
CA ILE A 38 -3.39 11.31 6.97
C ILE A 38 -3.59 11.94 5.59
N ASP A 39 -4.02 13.19 5.62
CA ASP A 39 -4.31 14.01 4.45
C ASP A 39 -3.03 14.58 3.83
N ALA A 40 -2.73 14.22 2.58
CA ALA A 40 -1.59 14.71 1.81
C ALA A 40 -2.06 15.68 0.72
N ARG A 41 -2.38 16.93 1.10
CA ARG A 41 -2.72 18.01 0.16
C ARG A 41 -1.48 18.83 -0.21
N THR A 42 -1.35 19.17 -1.50
CA THR A 42 -0.38 20.10 -2.13
C THR A 42 0.87 19.50 -2.82
N VAL A 43 0.90 18.21 -3.13
CA VAL A 43 1.99 17.58 -3.92
C VAL A 43 1.52 17.10 -5.30
N ASN A 44 2.42 17.04 -6.27
CA ASN A 44 2.17 16.29 -7.51
C ASN A 44 1.97 14.82 -7.13
N ILE A 45 0.74 14.35 -7.22
CA ILE A 45 0.32 13.07 -6.65
C ILE A 45 0.99 11.88 -7.33
N ASP A 46 1.26 11.97 -8.64
CA ASP A 46 1.86 10.88 -9.41
C ASP A 46 3.35 10.73 -9.09
N ALA A 47 4.09 11.84 -9.04
CA ALA A 47 5.49 11.83 -8.64
C ALA A 47 5.67 11.41 -7.18
N TYR A 48 4.75 11.82 -6.31
CA TYR A 48 4.78 11.48 -4.89
C TYR A 48 4.50 9.99 -4.67
N ARG A 49 3.42 9.44 -5.24
CA ARG A 49 3.04 8.01 -5.06
C ARG A 49 4.11 7.03 -5.52
N LYS A 50 4.95 7.38 -6.50
CA LYS A 50 6.09 6.55 -6.93
C LYS A 50 7.13 6.31 -5.82
N GLN A 51 7.13 7.12 -4.77
CA GLN A 51 8.05 7.00 -3.63
C GLN A 51 7.45 6.20 -2.45
N PHE A 52 6.18 5.79 -2.54
CA PHE A 52 5.47 5.10 -1.46
C PHE A 52 5.01 3.71 -1.91
N GLY A 53 5.28 2.71 -1.08
CA GLY A 53 4.55 1.44 -1.10
C GLY A 53 3.41 1.50 -0.08
N LEU A 54 2.22 1.01 -0.44
CA LEU A 54 1.08 0.92 0.46
C LEU A 54 0.66 -0.55 0.60
N VAL A 55 0.56 -1.02 1.84
CA VAL A 55 -0.01 -2.33 2.17
C VAL A 55 -1.27 -2.10 2.99
N GLN A 56 -2.40 -2.54 2.47
CA GLN A 56 -3.70 -2.41 3.14
C GLN A 56 -3.93 -3.57 4.11
N GLN A 57 -4.74 -3.35 5.14
CA GLN A 57 -5.12 -4.41 6.09
C GLN A 57 -5.82 -5.58 5.38
N GLU A 58 -6.67 -5.27 4.40
CA GLU A 58 -7.27 -6.24 3.48
C GLU A 58 -6.64 -6.05 2.09
N ALA A 59 -6.03 -7.11 1.57
CA ALA A 59 -5.43 -7.09 0.24
C ALA A 59 -6.53 -7.08 -0.84
N VAL A 60 -6.35 -6.22 -1.85
CA VAL A 60 -7.22 -6.17 -3.03
C VAL A 60 -6.47 -6.82 -4.20
N LEU A 61 -7.09 -7.82 -4.82
CA LEU A 61 -6.62 -8.47 -6.04
C LEU A 61 -7.63 -8.27 -7.16
N PHE A 62 -7.13 -8.18 -8.38
CA PHE A 62 -7.93 -8.06 -9.60
C PHE A 62 -8.05 -9.41 -10.31
N ASP A 63 -9.10 -9.58 -11.13
CA ASP A 63 -9.30 -10.75 -11.98
C ASP A 63 -8.33 -10.75 -13.17
N MET A 64 -7.07 -11.01 -12.83
CA MET A 64 -5.91 -11.09 -13.73
C MET A 64 -4.92 -12.11 -13.12
N SER A 65 -3.81 -12.41 -13.80
CA SER A 65 -2.83 -13.36 -13.25
C SER A 65 -2.16 -12.82 -11.97
N ILE A 66 -1.51 -13.70 -11.20
CA ILE A 66 -0.78 -13.28 -9.99
C ILE A 66 0.39 -12.36 -10.37
N GLU A 67 1.11 -12.71 -11.44
CA GLU A 67 2.18 -11.89 -12.01
C GLU A 67 1.69 -10.49 -12.35
N GLU A 68 0.56 -10.42 -13.02
CA GLU A 68 -0.10 -9.20 -13.43
C GLU A 68 -0.52 -8.34 -12.22
N ASN A 69 -1.07 -8.96 -11.17
CA ASN A 69 -1.37 -8.27 -9.91
C ASN A 69 -0.11 -7.70 -9.24
N ILE A 70 1.01 -8.43 -9.25
CA ILE A 70 2.28 -7.94 -8.68
C ILE A 70 2.83 -6.79 -9.53
N ARG A 71 2.78 -6.90 -10.87
CA ARG A 71 3.25 -5.88 -11.81
C ARG A 71 2.46 -4.57 -11.70
N LEU A 72 1.25 -4.56 -11.14
CA LEU A 72 0.53 -3.31 -10.83
C LEU A 72 1.32 -2.38 -9.89
N GLY A 73 2.22 -2.91 -9.06
CA GLY A 73 3.12 -2.10 -8.23
C GLY A 73 4.20 -1.35 -9.03
N LYS A 74 4.56 -1.85 -10.22
CA LYS A 74 5.53 -1.25 -11.14
C LYS A 74 5.27 -1.76 -12.56
N LEU A 75 4.54 -0.97 -13.36
CA LEU A 75 4.02 -1.40 -14.67
C LEU A 75 5.11 -1.75 -15.71
N ASP A 76 6.30 -1.19 -15.56
CA ASP A 76 7.47 -1.45 -16.39
C ASP A 76 8.42 -2.51 -15.81
N ALA A 77 7.98 -3.26 -14.77
CA ALA A 77 8.77 -4.33 -14.19
C ALA A 77 8.91 -5.52 -15.14
N THR A 78 10.14 -5.99 -15.27
CA THR A 78 10.48 -7.23 -15.95
C THR A 78 9.98 -8.45 -15.17
N ASP A 79 9.81 -9.58 -15.85
CA ASP A 79 9.33 -10.82 -15.23
C ASP A 79 10.24 -11.26 -14.09
N ASN A 80 11.56 -11.06 -14.25
CA ASN A 80 12.53 -11.30 -13.17
C ASN A 80 12.27 -10.40 -11.95
N GLU A 81 11.98 -9.11 -12.14
CA GLU A 81 11.64 -8.21 -11.02
C GLU A 81 10.34 -8.64 -10.33
N VAL A 82 9.36 -9.12 -11.10
CA VAL A 82 8.10 -9.66 -10.54
C VAL A 82 8.35 -10.90 -9.69
N VAL A 83 9.14 -11.86 -10.19
CA VAL A 83 9.53 -13.06 -9.43
C VAL A 83 10.32 -12.68 -8.19
N GLN A 84 11.28 -11.75 -8.29
CA GLN A 84 12.03 -11.27 -7.13
C GLN A 84 11.14 -10.59 -6.09
N ALA A 85 10.15 -9.81 -6.52
CA ALA A 85 9.17 -9.22 -5.61
C ALA A 85 8.36 -10.30 -4.86
N ALA A 86 7.94 -11.37 -5.57
CA ALA A 86 7.28 -12.51 -4.95
C ALA A 86 8.18 -13.23 -3.93
N ILE A 87 9.48 -13.41 -4.23
CA ILE A 87 10.45 -14.01 -3.30
C ILE A 87 10.61 -13.15 -2.05
N LEU A 88 10.81 -11.83 -2.22
CA LEU A 88 10.96 -10.89 -1.11
C LEU A 88 9.71 -10.81 -0.23
N ALA A 89 8.53 -11.01 -0.81
CA ALA A 89 7.27 -11.11 -0.10
C ALA A 89 7.04 -12.48 0.56
N ASN A 90 7.99 -13.42 0.46
CA ASN A 90 7.86 -14.81 0.90
C ASN A 90 6.63 -15.50 0.28
N ALA A 91 6.30 -15.10 -0.95
CA ALA A 91 5.12 -15.50 -1.69
C ALA A 91 5.43 -16.53 -2.80
N HIS A 92 6.69 -16.61 -3.23
CA HIS A 92 7.08 -17.40 -4.41
C HIS A 92 6.65 -18.87 -4.32
N ASP A 93 7.04 -19.57 -3.25
CA ASP A 93 6.79 -21.01 -3.13
C ASP A 93 5.29 -21.33 -3.14
N PHE A 94 4.47 -20.55 -2.42
CA PHE A 94 3.03 -20.79 -2.43
C PHE A 94 2.43 -20.55 -3.82
N ILE A 95 2.89 -19.53 -4.56
CA ILE A 95 2.40 -19.23 -5.90
C ILE A 95 2.69 -20.39 -6.84
N MET A 96 3.88 -20.98 -6.75
CA MET A 96 4.30 -22.12 -7.59
C MET A 96 3.52 -23.41 -7.27
N GLU A 97 3.01 -23.56 -6.04
CA GLU A 97 2.19 -24.70 -5.64
C GLU A 97 0.72 -24.60 -6.07
N LEU A 98 0.26 -23.41 -6.49
CA LEU A 98 -1.11 -23.23 -6.97
C LEU A 98 -1.33 -24.04 -8.25
N LYS A 99 -2.34 -24.91 -8.24
CA LYS A 99 -2.71 -25.75 -9.39
C LYS A 99 -3.46 -25.00 -10.49
N ASP A 100 -3.37 -23.67 -10.50
CA ASP A 100 -4.22 -22.81 -11.33
C ASP A 100 -3.48 -22.37 -12.60
N VAL A 101 -4.18 -22.36 -13.74
CA VAL A 101 -3.61 -22.16 -15.11
C VAL A 101 -3.23 -20.70 -15.38
N ARG A 102 -3.23 -19.86 -14.33
CA ARG A 102 -2.92 -18.42 -14.32
C ARG A 102 -1.79 -18.08 -13.32
N ALA A 103 -1.05 -19.09 -12.86
CA ALA A 103 0.24 -18.88 -12.21
C ALA A 103 1.30 -18.49 -13.27
N LEU A 104 2.30 -17.72 -12.83
CA LEU A 104 3.42 -17.15 -13.59
C LEU A 104 3.78 -17.88 -14.89
#